data_AF-A0A925XNQ5-F1
#
_entry.id   AF-A0A925XNQ5-F1
#
_cell.length_a   1.000
_cell.length_b   1.000
_cell.length_c   1.000
_cell.angle_alpha   90.00
_cell.angle_beta   90.00
_cell.angle_gamma   90.00
#
_symmetry.space_group_name_H-M   'P 1'
#
loop_
_entity.id
_entity.type
_entity.pdbx_description
1 polymer ?
#
loop_
_entity_poly.entity_id
_entity_poly.type
_entity_poly.pdbx_seq_one_letter_code
_entity_poly.pdbx_strand_id
1 'polypeptide(L)' 'METEFPDVFELNVTQKIELIDAIWDSIDFSQQPVPVSDETKAMLDKSIADFESAPQPGRPWREVIEELEQRYE' A
#
# COMPACT_ATOMS: atom_id res chain seq x y z
N MET A 1 25.30 -14.51 -9.88
CA MET A 1 24.12 -15.09 -10.56
C MET A 1 23.52 -13.99 -11.37
N GLU A 2 23.35 -14.21 -12.67
CA GLU A 2 22.71 -13.27 -13.58
C GLU A 2 21.22 -13.25 -13.19
N THR A 3 20.76 -12.15 -12.59
CA THR A 3 19.34 -11.95 -12.30
C THR A 3 18.62 -11.70 -13.63
N GLU A 4 18.09 -12.76 -14.21
CA GLU A 4 17.14 -12.67 -15.31
C GLU A 4 15.85 -12.06 -14.75
N PHE A 5 15.57 -10.80 -15.12
CA PHE A 5 14.30 -10.16 -14.77
C PHE A 5 13.21 -10.79 -15.65
N PRO A 6 12.14 -11.38 -15.06
CA PRO A 6 11.05 -11.91 -15.85
C PRO A 6 10.45 -10.79 -16.71
N ASP A 7 10.05 -11.11 -17.94
CA ASP A 7 9.32 -10.16 -18.76
C ASP A 7 7.99 -9.84 -18.07
N VAL A 8 7.91 -8.63 -17.49
CA VAL A 8 6.76 -8.16 -16.72
C VAL A 8 5.49 -8.16 -17.56
N PHE A 9 5.60 -8.07 -18.89
CA PHE A 9 4.44 -8.12 -19.78
C PHE A 9 3.87 -9.52 -19.97
N GLU A 10 4.65 -10.58 -19.73
CA GLU A 10 4.22 -11.97 -19.86
C GLU A 10 3.60 -12.54 -18.57
N LEU A 11 3.78 -11.86 -17.44
CA LEU A 11 3.23 -12.29 -16.14
C LEU A 11 1.70 -12.18 -16.09
N ASN A 12 1.06 -13.19 -15.52
CA ASN A 12 -0.35 -13.12 -15.15
C ASN A 12 -0.56 -12.19 -13.94
N VAL A 13 -1.82 -11.86 -13.62
CA VAL A 13 -2.15 -10.91 -12.54
C VAL A 13 -1.59 -11.35 -11.18
N THR A 14 -1.70 -12.63 -10.84
CA THR A 14 -1.18 -13.18 -9.59
C THR A 14 0.34 -13.02 -9.50
N GLN A 15 1.05 -13.41 -10.56
CA GLN A 15 2.51 -13.29 -10.62
C GLN A 15 2.98 -11.83 -10.57
N LYS A 16 2.21 -10.90 -11.15
CA LYS A 16 2.48 -9.46 -11.02
C LYS A 16 2.34 -8.98 -9.58
N ILE A 17 1.31 -9.44 -8.87
CA ILE A 17 1.11 -9.12 -7.45
C ILE A 17 2.26 -9.67 -6.61
N GLU A 18 2.65 -10.93 -6.83
CA GLU A 18 3.80 -11.55 -6.15
C GLU A 18 5.11 -10.81 -6.43
N LEU A 19 5.33 -10.38 -7.67
CA LEU A 19 6.50 -9.59 -8.03
C LEU A 19 6.50 -8.21 -7.34
N ILE A 20 5.35 -7.54 -7.29
CA ILE A 20 5.21 -6.25 -6.58
C ILE A 20 5.54 -6.43 -5.10
N ASP A 21 5.04 -7.49 -4.46
CA ASP A 21 5.27 -7.80 -3.05
C ASP A 21 6.77 -8.08 -2.80
N ALA A 22 7.39 -8.91 -3.63
CA ALA A 22 8.81 -9.22 -3.55
C ALA A 22 9.70 -7.98 -3.77
N ILE A 23 9.32 -7.09 -4.70
CA ILE A 23 10.02 -5.81 -4.90
C ILE A 23 9.86 -4.94 -3.66
N TRP A 24 8.66 -4.84 -3.10
CA TRP A 24 8.38 -4.05 -1.92
C TRP A 24 9.23 -4.49 -0.72
N ASP A 25 9.31 -5.79 -0.47
CA ASP A 25 10.14 -6.37 0.60
C ASP A 25 11.65 -6.19 0.36
N SER A 26 12.07 -6.04 -0.89
CA SER A 26 13.47 -5.84 -1.23
C SER A 26 13.98 -4.42 -0.98
N ILE A 27 13.08 -3.45 -0.76
CA ILE A 27 13.44 -2.05 -0.54
C ILE A 27 13.99 -1.89 0.89
N ASP A 28 15.30 -1.69 0.99
CA ASP A 28 15.94 -1.32 2.26
C ASP A 28 15.77 0.19 2.54
N PHE A 29 14.73 0.52 3.31
CA PHE A 29 14.41 1.90 3.71
C PHE A 29 15.47 2.55 4.61
N SER A 30 16.47 1.80 5.10
CA SER A 30 17.56 2.34 5.93
C SER A 30 18.67 3.02 5.11
N GLN A 31 18.78 2.70 3.82
CA GLN A 31 19.88 3.17 2.95
C GLN A 31 19.65 4.59 2.43
N GLN A 32 18.40 5.05 2.39
CA GLN A 32 18.07 6.38 1.90
C GLN A 32 16.76 6.86 2.54
N PRO A 33 16.78 7.86 3.45
CA PRO A 33 15.54 8.42 3.95
C PRO A 33 14.78 9.02 2.76
N VAL A 34 13.60 8.48 2.47
CA VAL A 34 12.70 9.05 1.47
C VAL A 34 12.30 10.44 1.99
N PRO A 35 12.71 11.53 1.33
CA PRO A 35 12.42 12.86 1.83
C PRO A 35 10.92 13.10 1.72
N VAL A 36 10.23 13.10 2.85
CA VAL A 36 8.83 13.52 2.94
C VAL A 36 8.81 15.04 3.03
N SER A 37 8.09 15.69 2.12
CA SER A 37 7.93 17.15 2.14
C SER A 37 7.19 17.60 3.41
N ASP A 38 7.43 18.83 3.84
CA ASP A 38 6.74 19.37 5.01
C ASP A 38 5.23 19.52 4.77
N GLU A 39 4.81 19.72 3.52
CA GLU A 39 3.40 19.69 3.12
C GLU A 39 2.78 18.31 3.37
N THR A 40 3.45 17.22 2.95
CA THR A 40 2.96 15.86 3.18
C THR A 40 2.91 15.51 4.67
N LYS A 41 3.90 15.95 5.46
CA LYS A 41 3.86 15.78 6.93
C LYS A 41 2.67 16.53 7.54
N ALA A 42 2.45 17.78 7.16
CA ALA A 42 1.32 18.56 7.66
C ALA A 42 -0.05 17.95 7.30
N MET A 43 -0.17 17.35 6.11
CA MET A 43 -1.36 16.60 5.72
C MET A 43 -1.58 15.37 6.61
N LEU A 44 -0.52 14.61 6.89
CA LEU A 44 -0.57 13.44 7.79
C LEU A 44 -0.93 13.84 9.22
N ASP A 45 -0.27 14.88 9.77
CA ASP A 45 -0.55 15.40 11.11
C ASP A 45 -2.01 15.85 11.23
N LYS A 46 -2.54 16.52 10.20
CA LYS A 46 -3.95 16.89 10.15
C LYS A 46 -4.86 15.67 10.12
N SER A 47 -4.59 14.68 9.27
CA SER A 47 -5.40 13.46 9.20
C SER A 47 -5.41 12.70 10.53
N ILE A 48 -4.28 12.64 11.23
CA ILE A 48 -4.17 12.05 12.56
C ILE A 48 -5.00 12.85 13.56
N ALA A 49 -4.86 14.18 13.60
CA ALA A 49 -5.63 15.03 14.50
C ALA A 49 -7.15 14.97 14.24
N ASP A 50 -7.57 14.92 12.98
CA ASP A 50 -8.97 14.74 12.58
C ASP A 50 -9.51 13.39 13.08
N PHE A 51 -8.72 12.32 12.92
CA PHE A 51 -9.07 10.99 13.44
C PHE A 51 -9.11 10.93 14.98
N GLU A 52 -8.17 11.58 15.66
CA GLU A 52 -8.11 11.63 17.13
C GLU A 52 -9.25 12.47 17.73
N SER A 53 -9.62 13.58 17.09
CA SER A 53 -10.66 14.49 17.57
C SER A 53 -12.07 13.96 17.37
N ALA A 54 -12.27 13.12 16.35
CA ALA A 54 -13.52 12.44 16.07
C ALA A 54 -13.21 11.06 15.48
N PRO A 55 -12.89 10.06 16.32
CA PRO A 55 -12.68 8.70 15.84
C PRO A 55 -14.02 8.20 15.30
N GLN A 56 -14.23 8.34 13.99
CA GLN A 56 -15.31 7.63 13.34
C GLN A 56 -15.08 6.16 13.65
N PRO A 57 -16.13 5.40 14.00
CA PRO A 57 -15.97 3.96 14.06
C PRO A 57 -15.53 3.52 12.68
N GLY A 58 -14.24 3.19 12.55
CA GLY A 58 -13.72 2.56 11.35
C GLY A 58 -14.62 1.36 11.06
N ARG A 59 -14.98 1.18 9.79
CA ARG A 59 -15.79 0.03 9.43
C ARG A 59 -14.97 -1.23 9.66
N PRO A 60 -15.52 -2.27 10.30
CA PRO A 60 -14.88 -3.56 10.37
C PRO A 60 -14.47 -4.01 8.97
N TRP A 61 -13.22 -4.43 8.81
CA TRP A 61 -12.68 -4.84 7.51
C TRP A 61 -13.53 -5.90 6.81
N ARG A 62 -14.19 -6.78 7.58
CA ARG A 62 -15.16 -7.75 7.07
C ARG A 62 -16.34 -7.09 6.36
N GLU A 63 -16.92 -6.02 6.90
CA GLU A 63 -18.01 -5.29 6.24
C GLU A 63 -17.55 -4.61 4.95
N VAL A 64 -16.29 -4.18 4.92
CA VAL A 64 -15.69 -3.56 3.72
C VAL A 64 -15.44 -4.61 2.66
N ILE A 65 -14.87 -5.77 3.02
CA ILE A 65 -14.66 -6.89 2.09
C ILE A 65 -15.99 -7.43 1.57
N GLU A 66 -16.97 -7.69 2.44
CA GLU A 66 -18.28 -8.23 2.03
C GLU A 66 -18.99 -7.27 1.06
N GLU A 67 -18.88 -5.96 1.26
CA GLU A 67 -19.37 -4.96 0.31
C GLU A 67 -18.61 -5.02 -1.03
N LEU A 68 -17.28 -5.11 -0.98
CA LEU A 68 -16.45 -5.16 -2.19
C LEU A 68 -16.72 -6.43 -3.00
N GLU A 69 -16.84 -7.58 -2.34
CA GLU A 69 -17.20 -8.85 -2.97
C GLU A 69 -18.59 -8.77 -3.63
N GLN A 70 -19.61 -8.27 -2.93
CA GLN A 70 -20.95 -8.09 -3.49
C GLN A 70 -21.01 -7.09 -4.66
N ARG A 71 -20.10 -6.10 -4.70
CA ARG A 71 -20.07 -5.08 -5.75
C ARG A 71 -19.33 -5.52 -7.01
N TYR A 72 -18.41 -6.49 -6.89
CA TYR A 72 -17.52 -6.91 -7.97
C TYR A 72 -17.68 -8.40 -8.37
N GLU A 73 -18.67 -9.11 -7.83
CA GLU A 73 -19.31 -10.29 -8.46
C GLU A 73 -20.24 -9.89 -9.61
#